data_AF-A0A0X8GYP8-F1
#
_entry.id   AF-A0A0X8GYP8-F1
#
_cell.length_a   1.000
_cell.length_b   1.000
_cell.length_c   1.000
_cell.angle_alpha   90.00
_cell.angle_beta   90.00
_cell.angle_gamma   90.00
#
_symmetry.space_group_name_H-M   'P 1'
#
loop_
_entity.id
_entity.type
_entity.pdbx_description
1 polymer ?
#
loop_
_entity_poly.entity_id
_entity_poly.type
_entity_poly.pdbx_seq_one_letter_code
_entity_poly.pdbx_strand_id
1 'polypeptide(L)'
;MNERIENALKVFRYKRTNIKAVSWGLAILLLVGGIFLLNALSELERFKVLQNPYVTFGLYLVLLVGAAALFTYYNDFKLRKALAELDFIVDELKDPQTYLSILDGFGRFDKRMVTPAYLHAKLRAMMYASSDREIQEFVNKFEDVMGDSLNIESALFRIKSYGEKRQNVDSFEAIITKKLDKAYAKAKTNAIRASIDHQRKWLDVQTMVVRLKFNEVLKVLELLQEDECTPLESVRINYYKGLAYARLGHNKQAREAFTQVIHEGNTTRFVHDAKGEYEKVRN
;
A
#
# COMPACT_ATOMS: atom_id res chain seq x y z
N MET A 1 -9.60 -17.34 17.68
CA MET A 1 -8.72 -16.57 16.76
C MET A 1 -7.79 -17.58 16.10
N ASN A 2 -7.58 -17.52 14.79
CA ASN A 2 -6.74 -18.48 14.05
C ASN A 2 -5.31 -18.47 14.63
N GLU A 3 -4.73 -19.64 14.95
CA GLU A 3 -3.38 -19.77 15.53
C GLU A 3 -2.30 -19.09 14.67
N ARG A 4 -2.46 -19.12 13.34
CA ARG A 4 -1.55 -18.45 12.40
C ARG A 4 -1.59 -16.93 12.58
N ILE A 5 -2.77 -16.35 12.81
CA ILE A 5 -2.95 -14.91 13.10
C ILE A 5 -2.31 -14.58 14.45
N GLU A 6 -2.53 -15.41 15.48
CA GLU A 6 -1.94 -15.16 16.79
C GLU A 6 -0.41 -15.18 16.76
N ASN A 7 0.18 -16.16 16.06
CA ASN A 7 1.63 -16.25 15.90
C ASN A 7 2.19 -15.06 15.12
N ALA A 8 1.54 -14.66 14.03
CA ALA A 8 1.94 -13.47 13.28
C ALA A 8 1.85 -12.19 14.12
N LEU A 9 0.82 -12.05 14.97
CA LEU A 9 0.68 -10.92 15.89
C LEU A 9 1.78 -10.91 16.96
N LYS A 10 2.18 -12.07 17.48
CA LYS A 10 3.33 -12.20 18.41
C LYS A 10 4.62 -11.72 17.73
N VAL A 11 4.89 -12.20 16.51
CA VAL A 11 6.06 -11.80 15.71
C VAL A 11 6.03 -10.30 15.40
N PHE A 12 4.88 -9.77 14.97
CA PHE A 12 4.71 -8.35 14.69
C PHE A 12 4.98 -7.49 15.92
N ARG A 13 4.40 -7.84 17.08
CA ARG A 13 4.61 -7.12 18.35
C ARG A 13 6.08 -7.14 18.78
N TYR A 14 6.72 -8.30 18.67
CA TYR A 14 8.15 -8.44 18.97
C TYR A 14 9.01 -7.56 18.05
N LYS A 15 8.79 -7.66 16.72
CA LYS A 15 9.49 -6.81 15.74
C LYS A 15 9.27 -5.33 16.07
N ARG A 16 8.04 -4.91 16.34
CA ARG A 16 7.69 -3.52 16.68
C ARG A 16 8.47 -2.98 17.88
N THR A 17 8.56 -3.73 18.97
CA THR A 17 9.33 -3.30 20.15
C THR A 17 10.80 -3.07 19.79
N ASN A 18 11.37 -3.97 19.01
CA ASN A 18 12.76 -3.86 18.55
C ASN A 18 12.98 -2.71 17.57
N ILE A 19 11.99 -2.33 16.76
CA ILE A 19 12.10 -1.21 15.82
C ILE A 19 12.40 0.09 16.54
N LYS A 20 11.70 0.37 17.65
CA LYS A 20 11.90 1.60 18.41
C LYS A 20 13.31 1.64 19.00
N ALA A 21 13.74 0.56 19.63
CA ALA A 21 15.05 0.48 20.25
C ALA A 21 16.18 0.71 19.22
N VAL A 22 16.10 0.05 18.05
CA VAL A 22 17.12 0.20 17.01
C VAL A 22 17.09 1.59 16.37
N SER A 23 15.90 2.15 16.12
CA SER A 23 15.77 3.50 15.53
C SER A 23 16.35 4.57 16.46
N TRP A 24 16.06 4.47 17.76
CA TRP A 24 16.65 5.35 18.78
C TRP A 24 18.17 5.15 18.88
N GLY A 25 18.63 3.90 18.90
CA GLY A 25 20.07 3.60 18.95
C GLY A 25 20.84 4.23 17.80
N LEU A 26 20.33 4.13 16.58
CA LEU A 26 20.95 4.76 15.39
C LEU A 26 20.93 6.29 15.46
N ALA A 27 19.82 6.89 15.89
CA ALA A 27 19.71 8.35 16.01
C ALA A 27 20.64 8.91 17.10
N ILE A 28 20.71 8.25 18.25
CA ILE A 28 21.61 8.61 19.35
C ILE A 28 23.07 8.43 18.92
N LEU A 29 23.40 7.33 18.23
CA LEU A 29 24.75 7.10 17.72
C LEU A 29 25.19 8.20 16.75
N LEU A 30 24.30 8.62 15.84
CA LEU A 30 24.59 9.73 14.92
C LEU A 30 24.80 11.05 15.69
N LEU A 31 23.92 11.36 16.64
CA LEU A 31 23.96 12.61 17.40
C LEU A 31 25.21 12.68 18.28
N VAL A 32 25.39 11.69 19.15
CA VAL A 32 26.51 11.63 20.10
C VAL A 32 27.82 11.46 19.36
N GLY A 33 27.90 10.51 18.42
CA GLY A 33 29.10 10.29 17.61
C GLY A 33 29.46 11.51 16.77
N GLY A 34 28.48 12.19 16.19
CA GLY A 34 28.68 13.43 15.44
C GLY A 34 29.19 14.57 16.32
N ILE A 35 28.66 14.72 17.53
CA ILE A 35 29.14 15.73 18.51
C ILE A 35 30.60 15.45 18.91
N PHE A 36 30.93 14.20 19.26
CA PHE A 36 32.30 13.83 19.58
C PHE A 36 33.26 14.09 18.42
N LEU A 37 32.86 13.74 17.19
CA LEU A 37 33.67 13.97 16.00
C LEU A 37 33.88 15.48 15.75
N LEU A 38 32.82 16.29 15.86
CA LEU A 38 32.91 17.75 15.67
C LEU A 38 33.81 18.41 16.71
N ASN A 39 33.70 18.01 17.98
CA ASN A 39 34.58 18.49 19.04
C ASN A 39 36.04 18.11 18.77
N ALA A 40 36.31 16.85 18.45
CA ALA A 40 37.66 16.39 18.13
C ALA A 40 38.26 17.12 16.92
N LEU A 41 37.44 17.40 15.88
CA LEU A 41 37.89 18.17 14.72
C LEU A 41 38.16 19.64 15.06
N SER A 42 37.44 20.23 16.01
CA SER A 42 37.60 21.64 16.40
C SER A 42 38.93 21.95 17.11
N GLU A 43 39.54 20.92 17.72
CA GLU A 43 40.84 21.01 18.39
C GLU A 43 42.02 20.99 17.41
N LEU A 44 41.80 20.54 16.17
CA LEU A 44 42.83 20.51 15.14
C LEU A 44 43.02 21.90 14.52
N GLU A 45 44.27 22.38 14.47
CA GLU A 45 44.61 23.71 13.92
C GLU A 45 44.15 23.93 12.47
N ARG A 46 43.94 22.84 11.70
CA ARG A 46 43.46 22.87 10.32
C ARG A 46 41.98 23.26 10.20
N PHE A 47 41.18 23.16 11.27
CA PHE A 47 39.74 23.40 11.25
C PHE A 47 39.30 24.56 12.16
N LYS A 48 40.04 25.67 12.19
CA LYS A 48 39.71 26.89 12.97
C LYS A 48 38.28 27.42 12.76
N VAL A 49 37.68 27.17 11.60
CA VAL A 49 36.27 27.53 11.32
C VAL A 49 35.29 26.87 12.30
N LEU A 50 35.60 25.67 12.81
CA LEU A 50 34.80 24.94 13.82
C LEU A 50 34.96 25.49 15.24
N GLN A 51 35.85 26.46 15.47
CA GLN A 51 35.95 27.17 16.75
C GLN A 51 34.97 28.35 16.81
N ASN A 52 34.38 28.74 15.67
CA ASN A 52 33.33 29.75 15.64
C ASN A 52 32.02 29.16 16.22
N PRO A 53 31.49 29.71 17.33
CA PRO A 53 30.32 29.14 18.00
C PRO A 53 29.07 29.08 17.13
N TYR A 54 28.91 30.02 16.18
CA TYR A 54 27.78 30.01 15.26
C TYR A 54 27.86 28.88 14.22
N VAL A 55 29.07 28.57 13.74
CA VAL A 55 29.29 27.45 12.81
C VAL A 55 29.03 26.14 13.52
N THR A 56 29.58 25.97 14.72
CA THR A 56 29.43 24.74 15.52
C THR A 56 27.98 24.52 15.94
N PHE A 57 27.28 25.58 16.35
CA PHE A 57 25.84 25.52 16.60
C PHE A 57 25.06 25.11 15.36
N GLY A 58 25.37 25.69 14.20
CA GLY A 58 24.75 25.30 12.92
C GLY A 58 24.95 23.81 12.60
N LEU A 59 26.15 23.29 12.82
CA LEU A 59 26.45 21.86 12.61
C LEU A 59 25.72 20.95 13.61
N TYR A 60 25.60 21.36 14.87
CA TYR A 60 24.80 20.63 15.86
C TYR A 60 23.31 20.62 15.50
N LEU A 61 22.78 21.72 14.97
CA LEU A 61 21.41 21.75 14.47
C LEU A 61 21.23 20.79 13.29
N VAL A 62 22.19 20.73 12.37
CA VAL A 62 22.19 19.76 11.26
C VAL A 62 22.23 18.32 11.78
N LEU A 63 23.04 18.01 12.80
CA LEU A 63 23.07 16.68 13.42
C LEU A 63 21.75 16.33 14.10
N LEU A 64 21.12 17.27 14.79
CA LEU A 64 19.82 17.07 15.43
C LEU A 64 18.73 16.76 14.40
N VAL A 65 18.64 17.56 13.33
CA VAL A 65 17.71 17.35 12.22
C VAL A 65 18.01 16.01 11.52
N GLY A 66 19.29 15.70 11.28
CA GLY A 66 19.73 14.45 10.69
C GLY A 66 19.36 13.23 11.54
N ALA A 67 19.50 13.31 12.87
CA ALA A 67 19.13 12.25 13.79
C ALA A 67 17.61 12.03 13.82
N ALA A 68 16.82 13.10 13.82
CA ALA A 68 15.36 13.02 13.73
C ALA A 68 14.89 12.43 12.38
N ALA A 69 15.52 12.81 11.27
CA ALA A 69 15.26 12.26 9.95
C ALA A 69 15.64 10.77 9.86
N LEU A 70 16.79 10.38 10.42
CA LEU A 70 17.23 8.99 10.46
C LEU A 70 16.28 8.12 11.30
N PHE A 71 15.85 8.63 12.46
CA PHE A 71 14.88 7.96 13.31
C PHE A 71 13.56 7.71 12.57
N THR A 72 12.99 8.75 11.97
CA THR A 72 11.69 8.67 11.26
C THR A 72 11.77 7.72 10.07
N TYR A 73 12.82 7.83 9.25
CA TYR A 73 13.04 6.94 8.11
C TYR A 73 13.19 5.48 8.53
N TYR A 74 14.06 5.18 9.50
CA TYR A 74 14.35 3.81 9.89
C TYR A 74 13.16 3.15 10.60
N ASN A 75 12.44 3.92 11.42
CA ASN A 75 11.22 3.48 12.07
C ASN A 75 10.15 3.09 11.03
N ASP A 76 9.92 3.92 10.00
CA ASP A 76 8.96 3.62 8.93
C ASP A 76 9.40 2.42 8.08
N PHE A 77 10.68 2.36 7.69
CA PHE A 77 11.23 1.26 6.90
C PHE A 77 11.06 -0.09 7.59
N LYS A 78 11.41 -0.18 8.87
CA LYS A 78 11.22 -1.44 9.60
C LYS A 78 9.76 -1.72 9.90
N LEU A 79 8.93 -0.70 10.14
CA LEU A 79 7.50 -0.90 10.35
C LEU A 79 6.86 -1.52 9.11
N ARG A 80 7.22 -1.07 7.90
CA ARG A 80 6.81 -1.71 6.65
C ARG A 80 7.17 -3.20 6.63
N LYS A 81 8.39 -3.58 7.03
CA LYS A 81 8.80 -4.99 7.10
C LYS A 81 8.00 -5.79 8.14
N ALA A 82 7.63 -5.17 9.26
CA ALA A 82 6.81 -5.82 10.27
C ALA A 82 5.37 -6.00 9.76
N LEU A 83 4.80 -4.99 9.11
CA LEU A 83 3.44 -5.04 8.54
C LEU A 83 3.31 -6.11 7.46
N ALA A 84 4.36 -6.36 6.66
CA ALA A 84 4.38 -7.43 5.67
C ALA A 84 4.12 -8.83 6.27
N GLU A 85 4.45 -9.06 7.55
CA GLU A 85 4.14 -10.33 8.25
C GLU A 85 2.64 -10.54 8.47
N LEU A 86 1.84 -9.47 8.38
CA LEU A 86 0.39 -9.50 8.55
C LEU A 86 -0.34 -9.50 7.19
N ASP A 87 0.35 -9.26 6.08
CA ASP A 87 -0.28 -9.10 4.76
C ASP A 87 -0.99 -10.39 4.29
N PHE A 88 -0.56 -11.57 4.77
CA PHE A 88 -1.26 -12.83 4.51
C PHE A 88 -2.73 -12.84 4.98
N ILE A 89 -3.09 -12.01 5.97
CA ILE A 89 -4.48 -11.88 6.43
C ILE A 89 -5.34 -11.30 5.30
N VAL A 90 -4.80 -10.33 4.57
CA VAL A 90 -5.46 -9.72 3.42
C VAL A 90 -5.37 -10.64 2.22
N ASP A 91 -4.17 -11.12 1.89
CA ASP A 91 -3.89 -11.76 0.61
C ASP A 91 -4.28 -13.24 0.58
N GLU A 92 -4.05 -13.99 1.66
CA GLU A 92 -4.33 -15.43 1.74
C GLU A 92 -5.66 -15.74 2.41
N LEU A 93 -5.91 -15.13 3.58
CA LEU A 93 -7.16 -15.34 4.32
C LEU A 93 -8.34 -14.54 3.74
N LYS A 94 -8.06 -13.61 2.82
CA LYS A 94 -9.06 -12.77 2.14
C LYS A 94 -9.90 -11.99 3.15
N ASP A 95 -9.30 -11.60 4.27
CA ASP A 95 -9.98 -10.99 5.42
C ASP A 95 -9.46 -9.57 5.72
N PRO A 96 -9.69 -8.61 4.81
CA PRO A 96 -9.26 -7.23 5.01
C PRO A 96 -9.91 -6.57 6.24
N GLN A 97 -11.10 -6.99 6.66
CA GLN A 97 -11.77 -6.42 7.84
C GLN A 97 -11.07 -6.80 9.15
N THR A 98 -10.62 -8.06 9.28
CA THR A 98 -9.81 -8.48 10.43
C THR A 98 -8.47 -7.72 10.44
N TYR A 99 -7.83 -7.56 9.28
CA TYR A 99 -6.60 -6.78 9.18
C TYR A 99 -6.80 -5.31 9.59
N LEU A 100 -7.87 -4.66 9.14
CA LEU A 100 -8.22 -3.30 9.57
C LEU A 100 -8.44 -3.21 11.08
N SER A 101 -9.17 -4.16 11.66
CA SER A 101 -9.43 -4.20 13.10
C SER A 101 -8.13 -4.33 13.92
N ILE A 102 -7.18 -5.12 13.42
CA ILE A 102 -5.85 -5.25 14.00
C ILE A 102 -5.09 -3.92 13.91
N LEU A 103 -5.06 -3.28 12.72
CA LEU A 103 -4.40 -1.99 12.53
C LEU A 103 -5.01 -0.87 13.37
N ASP A 104 -6.33 -0.83 13.51
CA ASP A 104 -7.06 0.13 14.34
C ASP A 104 -6.77 -0.08 15.82
N GLY A 105 -6.74 -1.34 16.26
CA GLY A 105 -6.28 -1.71 17.60
C GLY A 105 -4.91 -1.10 17.88
N PHE A 106 -3.94 -1.30 16.98
CA PHE A 106 -2.60 -0.75 17.17
C PHE A 106 -2.54 0.78 17.12
N GLY A 107 -3.34 1.42 16.26
CA GLY A 107 -3.41 2.88 16.15
C GLY A 107 -3.99 3.55 17.40
N ARG A 108 -4.95 2.91 18.07
CA ARG A 108 -5.53 3.41 19.34
C ARG A 108 -4.54 3.40 20.49
N PHE A 109 -3.68 2.39 20.56
CA PHE A 109 -2.67 2.27 21.63
C PHE A 109 -1.45 3.18 21.44
N ASP A 110 -1.21 3.69 20.23
CA ASP A 110 -0.02 4.50 19.94
C ASP A 110 -0.33 5.56 18.88
N LYS A 111 -0.73 6.75 19.33
CA LYS A 111 -1.00 7.90 18.43
C LYS A 111 0.21 8.30 17.57
N ARG A 112 1.42 7.85 17.91
CA ARG A 112 2.66 8.09 17.15
C ARG A 112 2.87 7.06 16.01
N MET A 113 1.89 6.17 15.79
CA MET A 113 1.92 5.14 14.75
C MET A 113 1.44 5.63 13.37
N VAL A 114 1.06 6.90 13.26
CA VAL A 114 0.70 7.55 11.99
C VAL A 114 1.96 7.78 11.17
N THR A 115 2.52 6.70 10.61
CA THR A 115 3.63 6.75 9.65
C THR A 115 3.12 6.42 8.25
N PRO A 116 3.83 6.82 7.19
CA PRO A 116 3.46 6.49 5.82
C PRO A 116 3.22 4.99 5.61
N ALA A 117 4.09 4.10 6.12
CA ALA A 117 3.93 2.66 5.98
C ALA A 117 2.63 2.13 6.61
N TYR A 118 2.29 2.60 7.81
CA TYR A 118 1.03 2.24 8.47
C TYR A 118 -0.19 2.72 7.67
N LEU A 119 -0.15 3.96 7.20
CA LEU A 119 -1.25 4.56 6.46
C LEU A 119 -1.45 3.87 5.10
N HIS A 120 -0.37 3.51 4.38
CA HIS A 120 -0.45 2.73 3.14
C HIS A 120 -1.01 1.33 3.38
N ALA A 121 -0.59 0.64 4.44
CA ALA A 121 -1.14 -0.67 4.81
C ALA A 121 -2.63 -0.58 5.13
N LYS A 122 -3.03 0.45 5.88
CA LYS A 122 -4.44 0.70 6.20
C LYS A 122 -5.25 1.03 4.95
N LEU A 123 -4.79 1.94 4.10
CA LEU A 123 -5.44 2.28 2.84
C LEU A 123 -5.62 1.05 1.94
N ARG A 124 -4.60 0.20 1.84
CA ARG A 124 -4.68 -1.07 1.09
C ARG A 124 -5.84 -1.94 1.59
N ALA A 125 -5.98 -2.14 2.89
CA ALA A 125 -7.07 -2.95 3.42
C ALA A 125 -8.43 -2.25 3.32
N MET A 126 -8.48 -0.93 3.48
CA MET A 126 -9.70 -0.13 3.26
C MET A 126 -10.20 -0.25 1.81
N MET A 127 -9.30 -0.30 0.83
CA MET A 127 -9.70 -0.60 -0.54
C MET A 127 -10.45 -1.94 -0.63
N TYR A 128 -10.14 -2.94 0.18
CA TYR A 128 -10.85 -4.22 0.08
C TYR A 128 -12.03 -4.37 1.04
N ALA A 129 -12.20 -3.50 2.03
CA ALA A 129 -13.23 -3.68 3.07
C ALA A 129 -14.15 -2.48 3.30
N SER A 130 -13.75 -1.28 2.90
CA SER A 130 -14.44 -0.03 3.25
C SER A 130 -15.29 0.53 2.12
N SER A 131 -16.24 1.37 2.52
CA SER A 131 -17.04 2.19 1.61
C SER A 131 -16.19 3.27 0.94
N ASP A 132 -16.63 3.78 -0.22
CA ASP A 132 -15.92 4.85 -0.91
C ASP A 132 -15.86 6.14 -0.06
N ARG A 133 -16.88 6.37 0.78
CA ARG A 133 -16.91 7.50 1.72
C ARG A 133 -15.80 7.39 2.77
N GLU A 134 -15.65 6.23 3.41
CA GLU A 134 -14.60 6.03 4.43
C GLU A 134 -13.20 6.16 3.82
N ILE A 135 -13.02 5.66 2.58
CA ILE A 135 -11.76 5.81 1.85
C ILE A 135 -11.49 7.30 1.56
N GLN A 136 -12.49 8.06 1.09
CA GLN A 136 -12.36 9.50 0.84
C GLN A 136 -11.99 10.26 2.12
N GLU A 137 -12.69 10.01 3.22
CA GLU A 137 -12.40 10.64 4.52
C GLU A 137 -10.98 10.30 5.00
N PHE A 138 -10.52 9.07 4.79
CA PHE A 138 -9.17 8.66 5.12
C PHE A 138 -8.11 9.34 4.26
N VAL A 139 -8.30 9.38 2.93
CA VAL A 139 -7.35 10.00 2.01
C VAL A 139 -7.26 11.51 2.28
N ASN A 140 -8.38 12.22 2.37
CA ASN A 140 -8.41 13.66 2.65
C ASN A 140 -7.66 14.03 3.94
N LYS A 141 -7.69 13.14 4.93
CA LYS A 141 -7.04 13.38 6.22
C LYS A 141 -5.52 13.12 6.20
N PHE A 142 -5.05 12.25 5.32
CA PHE A 142 -3.71 11.67 5.43
C PHE A 142 -2.88 11.71 4.14
N GLU A 143 -3.41 12.27 3.05
CA GLU A 143 -2.73 12.40 1.76
C GLU A 143 -1.36 13.08 1.89
N ASP A 144 -1.29 14.20 2.62
CA ASP A 144 -0.05 14.95 2.85
C ASP A 144 1.06 14.10 3.52
N VAL A 145 0.66 13.17 4.39
CA VAL A 145 1.60 12.30 5.12
C VAL A 145 2.00 11.10 4.26
N MET A 146 1.05 10.54 3.52
CA MET A 146 1.30 9.36 2.68
C MET A 146 2.14 9.70 1.43
N GLY A 147 2.13 10.97 1.02
CA GLY A 147 2.93 11.51 -0.09
C GLY A 147 2.49 10.99 -1.45
N ASP A 148 3.25 11.30 -2.49
CA ASP A 148 2.91 10.90 -3.86
C ASP A 148 3.08 9.39 -4.07
N SER A 149 1.97 8.63 -4.04
CA SER A 149 1.97 7.17 -4.11
C SER A 149 0.93 6.63 -5.10
N LEU A 150 1.28 5.53 -5.78
CA LEU A 150 0.39 4.79 -6.68
C LEU A 150 -0.91 4.32 -5.98
N ASN A 151 -0.82 3.99 -4.69
CA ASN A 151 -1.97 3.53 -3.92
C ASN A 151 -2.98 4.65 -3.68
N ILE A 152 -2.50 5.88 -3.45
CA ILE A 152 -3.36 7.05 -3.28
C ILE A 152 -4.07 7.38 -4.59
N GLU A 153 -3.34 7.45 -5.70
CA GLU A 153 -3.93 7.72 -7.01
C GLU A 153 -5.00 6.68 -7.37
N SER A 154 -4.72 5.41 -7.10
CA SER A 154 -5.68 4.32 -7.33
C SER A 154 -6.92 4.47 -6.44
N ALA A 155 -6.74 4.88 -5.18
CA ALA A 155 -7.85 5.14 -4.26
C ALA A 155 -8.69 6.35 -4.71
N LEU A 156 -8.05 7.46 -5.07
CA LEU A 156 -8.70 8.67 -5.58
C LEU A 156 -9.46 8.40 -6.88
N PHE A 157 -8.88 7.63 -7.80
CA PHE A 157 -9.58 7.26 -9.03
C PHE A 157 -10.78 6.35 -8.76
N ARG A 158 -10.64 5.45 -7.79
CA ARG A 158 -11.71 4.51 -7.44
C ARG A 158 -12.93 5.19 -6.82
N ILE A 159 -12.75 6.15 -5.92
CA ILE A 159 -13.87 6.78 -5.19
C ILE A 159 -14.68 7.73 -6.07
N LYS A 160 -14.15 8.11 -7.24
CA LYS A 160 -14.89 8.87 -8.25
C LYS A 160 -16.14 8.13 -8.75
N SER A 161 -17.17 8.89 -9.09
CA SER A 161 -18.34 8.39 -9.79
C SER A 161 -17.96 7.80 -11.16
N TYR A 162 -18.83 6.99 -11.75
CA TYR A 162 -18.57 6.41 -13.07
C TYR A 162 -18.39 7.48 -14.16
N GLY A 163 -19.18 8.56 -14.12
CA GLY A 163 -19.06 9.68 -15.06
C GLY A 163 -17.71 10.38 -14.96
N GLU A 164 -17.26 10.67 -13.73
CA GLU A 164 -15.95 11.28 -13.49
C GLU A 164 -14.80 10.35 -13.88
N LYS A 165 -14.93 9.04 -13.64
CA LYS A 165 -13.93 8.05 -14.09
C LYS A 165 -13.78 8.10 -15.59
N ARG A 166 -14.88 8.11 -16.34
CA ARG A 166 -14.86 8.14 -17.81
C ARG A 166 -14.19 9.41 -18.36
N GLN A 167 -14.41 10.56 -17.72
CA GLN A 167 -13.80 11.82 -18.12
C GLN A 167 -12.29 11.88 -17.79
N ASN A 168 -11.85 11.20 -16.73
CA ASN A 168 -10.48 11.31 -16.22
C ASN A 168 -9.61 10.09 -16.49
N VAL A 169 -10.12 9.03 -17.13
CA VAL A 169 -9.41 7.75 -17.29
C VAL A 169 -8.08 7.91 -18.03
N ASP A 170 -8.02 8.76 -19.05
CA ASP A 170 -6.81 8.98 -19.84
C ASP A 170 -5.73 9.69 -19.00
N SER A 171 -6.13 10.70 -18.22
CA SER A 171 -5.23 11.39 -17.29
C SER A 171 -4.73 10.46 -16.19
N PHE A 172 -5.62 9.62 -15.64
CA PHE A 172 -5.26 8.63 -14.63
C PHE A 172 -4.25 7.62 -15.18
N GLU A 173 -4.52 7.04 -16.35
CA GLU A 173 -3.61 6.09 -17.00
C GLU A 173 -2.24 6.71 -17.28
N ALA A 174 -2.20 7.96 -17.76
CA ALA A 174 -0.94 8.67 -18.01
C ALA A 174 -0.12 8.88 -16.74
N ILE A 175 -0.77 9.27 -15.63
CA ILE A 175 -0.11 9.49 -14.34
C ILE A 175 0.46 8.17 -13.79
N ILE A 176 -0.35 7.10 -13.76
CA ILE A 176 0.08 5.81 -13.25
C ILE A 176 1.20 5.23 -14.12
N THR A 177 1.03 5.24 -15.45
CA THR A 177 2.04 4.74 -16.39
C THR A 177 3.38 5.45 -16.19
N LYS A 178 3.39 6.78 -16.09
CA LYS A 178 4.62 7.54 -15.81
C LYS A 178 5.31 7.12 -14.51
N LYS A 179 4.54 6.83 -13.46
CA LYS A 179 5.08 6.36 -12.17
C LYS A 179 5.62 4.93 -12.28
N LEU A 180 4.92 4.04 -12.99
CA LEU A 180 5.36 2.68 -13.25
C LEU A 180 6.63 2.66 -14.14
N ASP A 181 6.72 3.49 -15.17
CA ASP A 181 7.91 3.64 -16.03
C ASP A 181 9.12 4.08 -15.20
N LYS A 182 8.94 5.08 -14.32
CA LYS A 182 9.99 5.54 -13.41
C LYS A 182 10.41 4.45 -12.43
N ALA A 183 9.48 3.63 -11.94
CA ALA A 183 9.79 2.49 -11.08
C ALA A 183 10.55 1.40 -11.85
N TYR A 184 10.13 1.12 -13.09
CA TYR A 184 10.72 0.11 -13.96
C TYR A 184 12.17 0.44 -14.30
N ALA A 185 12.46 1.70 -14.64
CA ALA A 185 13.81 2.19 -14.91
C ALA A 185 14.75 2.04 -13.68
N LYS A 186 14.20 2.05 -12.47
CA LYS A 186 14.96 1.86 -11.22
C LYS A 186 15.01 0.41 -10.74
N ALA A 187 14.27 -0.50 -11.37
CA ALA A 187 14.17 -1.89 -10.96
C ALA A 187 15.51 -2.61 -11.20
N LYS A 188 16.10 -3.10 -10.11
CA LYS A 188 17.40 -3.79 -10.11
C LYS A 188 17.31 -5.31 -10.33
N THR A 189 16.10 -5.88 -10.26
CA THR A 189 15.89 -7.32 -10.35
C THR A 189 14.71 -7.63 -11.26
N ASN A 190 14.74 -8.82 -11.87
CA ASN A 190 13.63 -9.30 -12.70
C ASN A 190 12.35 -9.49 -11.89
N ALA A 191 12.45 -9.88 -10.61
CA ALA A 191 11.31 -9.98 -9.71
C ALA A 191 10.59 -8.62 -9.52
N ILE A 192 11.34 -7.51 -9.39
CA ILE A 192 10.73 -6.18 -9.29
C ILE A 192 10.08 -5.78 -10.63
N ARG A 193 10.71 -6.09 -11.76
CA ARG A 193 10.15 -5.80 -13.09
C ARG A 193 8.84 -6.57 -13.32
N ALA A 194 8.83 -7.87 -13.03
CA ALA A 194 7.64 -8.71 -13.11
C ALA A 194 6.51 -8.16 -12.23
N SER A 195 6.81 -7.70 -11.00
CA SER A 195 5.83 -7.06 -10.14
C SER A 195 5.27 -5.75 -10.72
N ILE A 196 6.08 -4.96 -11.40
CA ILE A 196 5.63 -3.73 -12.08
C ILE A 196 4.78 -4.05 -13.30
N ASP A 197 5.16 -5.06 -14.09
CA ASP A 197 4.39 -5.50 -15.26
C ASP A 197 3.03 -6.07 -14.83
N HIS A 198 2.98 -6.79 -13.71
CA HIS A 198 1.74 -7.23 -13.07
C HIS A 198 0.83 -6.05 -12.67
N GLN A 199 1.41 -4.97 -12.12
CA GLN A 199 0.67 -3.75 -11.82
C GLN A 199 0.14 -3.05 -13.08
N ARG A 200 0.87 -3.09 -14.21
CA ARG A 200 0.37 -2.56 -15.49
C ARG A 200 -0.85 -3.33 -15.99
N LYS A 201 -0.82 -4.67 -15.95
CA LYS A 201 -1.99 -5.49 -16.30
C LYS A 201 -3.23 -5.09 -15.49
N TRP A 202 -3.06 -4.82 -14.19
CA TRP A 202 -4.16 -4.34 -13.36
C TRP A 202 -4.65 -2.93 -13.71
N LEU A 203 -3.74 -2.02 -14.11
CA LEU A 203 -4.11 -0.71 -14.66
C LEU A 203 -4.93 -0.86 -15.94
N ASP A 204 -4.51 -1.74 -16.85
CA ASP A 204 -5.21 -2.03 -18.09
C ASP A 204 -6.64 -2.51 -17.81
N VAL A 205 -6.82 -3.47 -16.90
CA VAL A 205 -8.15 -3.92 -16.48
C VAL A 205 -9.00 -2.75 -15.98
N GLN A 206 -8.47 -1.90 -15.10
CA GLN A 206 -9.21 -0.77 -14.54
C GLN A 206 -9.65 0.24 -15.60
N THR A 207 -8.75 0.59 -16.52
CA THR A 207 -9.03 1.58 -17.57
C THR A 207 -9.95 1.01 -18.64
N MET A 208 -9.77 -0.26 -19.04
CA MET A 208 -10.61 -0.94 -20.03
C MET A 208 -12.04 -1.14 -19.54
N VAL A 209 -12.24 -1.47 -18.25
CA VAL A 209 -13.58 -1.56 -17.65
C VAL A 209 -14.30 -0.21 -17.74
N VAL A 210 -13.62 0.90 -17.44
CA VAL A 210 -14.21 2.25 -17.56
C VAL A 210 -14.54 2.59 -19.01
N ARG A 211 -13.69 2.16 -19.95
CA ARG A 211 -13.88 2.34 -21.40
C ARG A 211 -14.83 1.31 -22.04
N LEU A 212 -15.42 0.42 -21.25
CA LEU A 212 -16.35 -0.63 -21.70
C LEU A 212 -15.74 -1.63 -22.71
N LYS A 213 -14.42 -1.82 -22.67
CA LYS A 213 -13.67 -2.77 -23.53
C LYS A 213 -13.62 -4.17 -22.91
N PHE A 214 -14.79 -4.80 -22.74
CA PHE A 214 -14.93 -6.01 -21.91
C PHE A 214 -14.29 -7.26 -22.53
N ASN A 215 -14.18 -7.35 -23.85
CA ASN A 215 -13.48 -8.46 -24.51
C ASN A 215 -11.98 -8.43 -24.21
N GLU A 216 -11.39 -7.23 -24.20
CA GLU A 216 -9.99 -7.01 -23.86
C GLU A 216 -9.72 -7.24 -22.38
N VAL A 217 -10.66 -6.83 -21.50
CA VAL A 217 -10.60 -7.14 -20.07
C VAL A 217 -10.46 -8.63 -19.83
N LEU A 218 -11.27 -9.47 -20.48
CA LEU A 218 -11.21 -10.93 -20.30
C LEU A 218 -9.82 -11.49 -20.67
N LYS A 219 -9.23 -11.04 -21.79
CA LYS A 219 -7.88 -11.45 -22.21
C LYS A 219 -6.81 -11.07 -21.19
N VAL A 220 -6.86 -9.84 -20.67
CA VAL A 220 -5.88 -9.40 -19.66
C VAL A 220 -6.06 -10.16 -18.35
N LEU A 221 -7.30 -10.49 -17.97
CA LEU A 221 -7.58 -11.28 -16.77
C LEU A 221 -7.12 -12.74 -16.89
N GLU A 222 -7.11 -13.32 -18.09
CA GLU A 222 -6.50 -14.63 -18.35
C GLU A 222 -4.98 -14.57 -18.15
N LEU A 223 -4.31 -13.56 -18.72
CA LEU A 223 -2.87 -13.34 -18.54
C LEU A 223 -2.47 -13.04 -17.08
N LEU A 224 -3.37 -12.43 -16.30
CA LEU A 224 -3.16 -12.24 -14.86
C LEU A 224 -3.28 -13.56 -14.10
N GLN A 225 -4.25 -14.40 -14.48
CA GLN A 225 -4.48 -15.68 -13.81
C GLN A 225 -3.37 -16.72 -14.08
N GLU A 226 -2.68 -16.60 -15.22
CA GLU A 226 -1.48 -17.39 -15.53
C GLU A 226 -0.26 -16.99 -14.68
N ASP A 227 -0.21 -15.75 -14.21
CA ASP A 227 0.83 -15.31 -13.26
C ASP A 227 0.55 -15.91 -11.86
N GLU A 228 1.58 -15.97 -11.01
CA GLU A 228 1.42 -16.33 -9.59
C GLU A 228 0.51 -15.32 -8.87
N CYS A 229 -0.78 -15.63 -8.80
CA CYS A 229 -1.79 -14.81 -8.14
C CYS A 229 -1.96 -15.19 -6.67
N THR A 230 -2.09 -14.18 -5.82
CA THR A 230 -2.57 -14.38 -4.45
C THR A 230 -4.04 -14.83 -4.44
N PRO A 231 -4.52 -15.51 -3.37
CA PRO A 231 -5.93 -15.86 -3.24
C PRO A 231 -6.87 -14.65 -3.34
N LEU A 232 -6.49 -13.50 -2.79
CA LEU A 232 -7.25 -12.25 -2.94
C LEU A 232 -7.30 -11.75 -4.39
N GLU A 233 -6.20 -11.87 -5.14
CA GLU A 233 -6.18 -11.52 -6.56
C GLU A 233 -7.07 -12.44 -7.38
N SER A 234 -7.10 -13.75 -7.08
CA SER A 234 -8.05 -14.68 -7.71
C SER A 234 -9.50 -14.21 -7.52
N VAL A 235 -9.88 -13.82 -6.30
CA VAL A 235 -11.21 -13.26 -6.01
C VAL A 235 -11.47 -12.00 -6.84
N ARG A 236 -10.49 -11.10 -6.91
CA ARG A 236 -10.59 -9.86 -7.71
C ARG A 236 -10.72 -10.17 -9.21
N ILE A 237 -9.96 -11.13 -9.74
CA ILE A 237 -10.01 -11.56 -11.14
C ILE A 237 -11.41 -12.10 -11.45
N ASN A 238 -11.93 -13.01 -10.64
CA ASN A 238 -13.26 -13.58 -10.84
C ASN A 238 -14.36 -12.52 -10.77
N TYR A 239 -14.22 -11.51 -9.91
CA TYR A 239 -15.15 -10.38 -9.89
C TYR A 239 -15.17 -9.62 -11.22
N TYR A 240 -14.00 -9.25 -11.75
CA TYR A 240 -13.93 -8.54 -13.03
C TYR A 240 -14.33 -9.43 -14.23
N LYS A 241 -14.06 -10.74 -14.19
CA LYS A 241 -14.59 -11.71 -15.17
C LYS A 241 -16.12 -11.73 -15.15
N GLY A 242 -16.72 -11.82 -13.96
CA GLY A 242 -18.17 -11.77 -13.79
C GLY A 242 -18.77 -10.49 -14.36
N LEU A 243 -18.18 -9.33 -14.05
CA LEU A 243 -18.59 -8.05 -14.62
C LEU A 243 -18.49 -8.02 -16.16
N ALA A 244 -17.38 -8.48 -16.73
CA ALA A 244 -17.17 -8.49 -18.16
C ALA A 244 -18.18 -9.42 -18.86
N TYR A 245 -18.36 -10.64 -18.37
CA TYR A 245 -19.34 -11.58 -18.91
C TYR A 245 -20.77 -11.05 -18.84
N ALA A 246 -21.17 -10.46 -17.72
CA ALA A 246 -22.49 -9.85 -17.58
C ALA A 246 -22.73 -8.76 -18.64
N ARG A 247 -21.73 -7.92 -18.89
CA ARG A 247 -21.81 -6.82 -19.85
C ARG A 247 -21.82 -7.29 -21.30
N LEU A 248 -21.25 -8.46 -21.58
CA LEU A 248 -21.29 -9.12 -22.87
C LEU A 248 -22.56 -9.99 -23.07
N GLY A 249 -23.44 -10.09 -22.07
CA GLY A 249 -24.65 -10.91 -22.12
C GLY A 249 -24.41 -12.41 -21.87
N HIS A 250 -23.21 -12.78 -21.43
CA HIS A 250 -22.85 -14.16 -21.09
C HIS A 250 -23.26 -14.49 -19.64
N ASN A 251 -24.57 -14.46 -19.37
CA ASN A 251 -25.13 -14.53 -18.00
C ASN A 251 -24.76 -15.82 -17.26
N LYS A 252 -24.57 -16.96 -17.96
CA LYS A 252 -24.15 -18.21 -17.32
C LYS A 252 -22.74 -18.09 -16.74
N GLN A 253 -21.77 -17.68 -17.56
CA GLN A 253 -20.38 -17.48 -17.15
C GLN A 253 -20.27 -16.38 -16.09
N ALA A 254 -21.07 -15.32 -16.20
CA ALA A 254 -21.14 -14.26 -15.20
C ALA A 254 -21.53 -14.80 -13.82
N ARG A 255 -22.58 -15.64 -13.77
CA ARG A 255 -23.04 -16.28 -12.53
C ARG A 255 -21.99 -17.21 -11.93
N GLU A 256 -21.32 -18.01 -12.75
CA GLU A 256 -20.25 -18.91 -12.30
C GLU A 256 -19.11 -18.11 -11.65
N ALA A 257 -18.65 -17.04 -12.32
CA ALA A 257 -17.59 -16.19 -11.81
C ALA A 257 -17.98 -15.47 -10.50
N PHE A 258 -19.18 -14.88 -10.43
CA PHE A 258 -19.66 -14.25 -9.19
C PHE A 258 -19.87 -15.26 -8.05
N THR A 259 -20.31 -16.48 -8.35
CA THR A 259 -20.44 -17.55 -7.34
C THR A 259 -19.08 -17.87 -6.73
N GLN A 260 -18.03 -17.93 -7.56
CA GLN A 260 -16.67 -18.15 -7.08
C GLN A 260 -16.20 -17.02 -6.15
N VAL A 261 -16.46 -15.75 -6.52
CA VAL A 261 -16.17 -14.60 -5.64
C VAL A 261 -16.88 -14.73 -4.29
N ILE A 262 -18.16 -15.06 -4.29
CA ILE A 262 -18.97 -15.17 -3.07
C ILE A 262 -18.49 -16.32 -2.17
N HIS A 263 -18.06 -17.43 -2.77
CA HIS A 263 -17.55 -18.57 -2.03
C HIS A 263 -16.15 -18.31 -1.45
N GLU A 264 -15.28 -17.68 -2.23
CA GLU A 264 -13.86 -17.55 -1.88
C GLU A 264 -13.55 -16.25 -1.13
N GLY A 265 -14.24 -15.15 -1.41
CA GLY A 265 -13.79 -13.78 -1.11
C GLY A 265 -14.00 -13.24 0.32
N ASN A 266 -14.39 -14.07 1.28
CA ASN A 266 -14.61 -13.72 2.70
C ASN A 266 -15.09 -12.26 2.94
N THR A 267 -14.41 -11.43 3.77
CA THR A 267 -14.88 -10.08 4.16
C THR A 267 -14.57 -9.01 3.13
N THR A 268 -14.24 -9.40 1.89
CA THR A 268 -13.94 -8.43 0.83
C THR A 268 -15.22 -7.76 0.31
N ARG A 269 -15.10 -6.49 -0.06
CA ARG A 269 -16.14 -5.74 -0.76
C ARG A 269 -16.55 -6.41 -2.08
N PHE A 270 -15.64 -7.14 -2.73
CA PHE A 270 -15.98 -7.89 -3.94
C PHE A 270 -17.09 -8.92 -3.70
N VAL A 271 -17.15 -9.53 -2.51
CA VAL A 271 -18.27 -10.44 -2.16
C VAL A 271 -19.58 -9.68 -2.09
N HIS A 272 -19.60 -8.52 -1.45
CA HIS A 272 -20.80 -7.69 -1.35
C HIS A 272 -21.26 -7.24 -2.74
N ASP A 273 -20.35 -6.71 -3.55
CA ASP A 273 -20.65 -6.22 -4.89
C ASP A 273 -21.06 -7.37 -5.83
N ALA A 274 -20.40 -8.53 -5.75
CA ALA A 274 -20.74 -9.72 -6.52
C ALA A 274 -22.13 -10.27 -6.20
N LYS A 275 -22.58 -10.24 -4.93
CA LYS A 275 -23.95 -10.62 -4.57
C LYS A 275 -24.98 -9.75 -5.30
N GLY A 276 -24.75 -8.43 -5.33
CA GLY A 276 -25.62 -7.49 -6.02
C GLY A 276 -25.65 -7.71 -7.53
N GLU A 277 -24.50 -7.96 -8.16
CA GLU A 277 -24.42 -8.23 -9.60
C GLU A 277 -24.96 -9.62 -9.98
N TYR A 278 -24.75 -10.63 -9.13
CA TYR A 278 -25.27 -11.98 -9.32
C TYR A 278 -26.80 -12.00 -9.44
N GLU A 279 -27.51 -11.29 -8.57
CA GLU A 279 -28.98 -11.23 -8.62
C GLU A 279 -29.49 -10.54 -9.90
N LYS A 280 -28.74 -9.59 -10.47
CA LYS A 280 -29.12 -8.92 -11.73
C LYS A 280 -29.03 -9.84 -12.93
N VAL A 281 -28.07 -10.77 -12.95
CA VAL A 281 -27.87 -11.73 -14.06
C VAL A 281 -28.60 -13.06 -13.86
N ARG A 282 -29.20 -13.25 -12.68
CA ARG A 282 -30.01 -14.41 -12.35
C ARG A 282 -31.41 -14.35 -12.96
N ASN A 283 -31.98 -13.14 -12.99
CA ASN A 283 -33.29 -12.82 -13.56
C ASN A 283 -33.19 -12.52 -15.06
#